data_AF-A0A139N3N1-F1
#
_entry.id   AF-A0A139N3N1-F1
#
_cell.length_a   1.000
_cell.length_b   1.000
_cell.length_c   1.000
_cell.angle_alpha   90.00
_cell.angle_beta   90.00
_cell.angle_gamma   90.00
#
_symmetry.space_group_name_H-M   'P 1'
#
loop_
_entity.id
_entity.type
_entity.pdbx_description
1 polymer ?
#
loop_
_entity_poly.entity_id
_entity_poly.type
_entity_poly.pdbx_seq_one_letter_code
_entity_poly.pdbx_strand_id
1 'polypeptide(L)'
;MNWVNVGNKIESDWYELRCKLDKGTHLKIYLDGLKNQDNHFYIDFGNILFCKAIDESWDLNPSEILDNNNMESIAKGILVELTHSQLRDKLQQVYFKTFHHYQVNGINFGIDVISEKSPLIFKLED
;
A
#
# COMPACT_ATOMS: atom_id res chain seq x y z
N MET A 1 9.03 10.60 8.96
CA MET A 1 8.28 9.38 8.62
C MET A 1 9.24 8.40 7.99
N ASN A 2 9.23 7.14 8.41
CA ASN A 2 10.15 6.13 7.87
C ASN A 2 9.33 5.10 7.08
N TRP A 3 9.56 5.08 5.78
CA TRP A 3 8.96 4.16 4.83
C TRP A 3 9.99 3.14 4.36
N VAL A 4 9.57 1.88 4.22
CA VAL A 4 10.40 0.78 3.74
C VAL A 4 9.73 0.19 2.51
N ASN A 5 10.45 0.12 1.39
CA ASN A 5 9.95 -0.60 0.21
C ASN A 5 9.93 -2.10 0.51
N VAL A 6 8.72 -2.66 0.59
CA VAL A 6 8.50 -4.10 0.77
C VAL A 6 7.89 -4.75 -0.48
N GLY A 7 7.67 -3.94 -1.53
CA GLY A 7 7.19 -4.33 -2.85
C GLY A 7 8.27 -4.76 -3.82
N ASN A 8 9.46 -5.18 -3.37
CA ASN A 8 10.62 -5.47 -4.23
C ASN A 8 10.38 -6.49 -5.36
N LYS A 9 9.30 -7.28 -5.28
CA LYS A 9 8.88 -8.24 -6.32
C LYS A 9 8.01 -7.61 -7.41
N ILE A 10 7.49 -6.41 -7.18
CA ILE A 10 6.65 -5.67 -8.11
C ILE A 10 7.59 -4.88 -9.02
N GLU A 11 7.53 -5.18 -10.32
CA GLU A 11 8.33 -4.47 -11.32
C GLU A 11 7.89 -3.00 -11.42
N SER A 12 8.80 -2.11 -11.80
CA SER A 12 8.48 -0.69 -11.91
C SER A 12 7.51 -0.45 -13.07
N ASP A 13 6.32 0.07 -12.78
CA ASP A 13 5.31 0.45 -13.75
C ASP A 13 4.41 1.56 -13.20
N TRP A 14 3.49 2.04 -14.03
CA TRP A 14 2.33 2.82 -13.62
C TRP A 14 1.17 1.85 -13.42
N TYR A 15 0.83 1.58 -12.16
CA TYR A 15 -0.22 0.61 -11.84
C TYR A 15 -1.57 1.30 -11.58
N GLU A 16 -2.60 0.88 -12.30
CA GLU A 16 -3.99 1.08 -11.89
C GLU A 16 -4.32 0.09 -10.76
N LEU A 17 -4.85 0.58 -9.65
CA LEU A 17 -5.28 -0.24 -8.52
C LEU A 17 -6.74 -0.65 -8.66
N ARG A 18 -7.03 -1.89 -8.30
CA ARG A 18 -8.39 -2.38 -8.04
C ARG A 18 -8.41 -3.14 -6.73
N CYS A 19 -9.38 -2.83 -5.87
CA CYS A 19 -9.46 -3.45 -4.54
C CYS A 19 -10.68 -4.35 -4.44
N LYS A 20 -10.50 -5.52 -3.81
CA LYS A 20 -11.58 -6.43 -3.45
C LYS A 20 -11.51 -6.70 -1.95
N LEU A 21 -12.55 -6.24 -1.24
CA LEU A 21 -12.77 -6.54 0.17
C LEU A 21 -13.93 -7.53 0.28
N ASP A 22 -13.70 -8.68 0.91
CA ASP A 22 -14.76 -9.66 1.13
C ASP A 22 -15.54 -9.42 2.45
N LYS A 23 -16.54 -10.27 2.72
CA LYS A 23 -17.36 -10.18 3.94
C LYS A 23 -16.58 -10.46 5.23
N GLY A 24 -15.42 -11.08 5.15
CA GLY A 24 -14.55 -11.45 6.28
C GLY A 24 -13.39 -10.47 6.51
N THR A 25 -13.44 -9.28 5.91
CA THR A 25 -12.36 -8.27 5.88
C THR A 25 -11.09 -8.73 5.17
N HIS A 26 -11.16 -9.75 4.32
CA HIS A 26 -10.03 -10.15 3.49
C HIS A 26 -9.87 -9.14 2.35
N LEU A 27 -8.73 -8.43 2.34
CA LEU A 27 -8.40 -7.46 1.29
C LEU A 27 -7.41 -8.06 0.28
N LYS A 28 -7.78 -7.95 -1.00
CA LYS A 28 -6.87 -8.12 -2.14
C LYS A 28 -6.80 -6.84 -2.94
N ILE A 29 -5.59 -6.45 -3.33
CA ILE A 29 -5.33 -5.29 -4.19
C ILE A 29 -4.68 -5.80 -5.47
N TYR A 30 -5.28 -5.52 -6.61
CA TYR A 30 -4.79 -5.85 -7.92
C TYR A 30 -4.07 -4.64 -8.51
N LEU A 31 -2.96 -4.90 -9.18
CA LEU A 31 -2.10 -3.92 -9.82
C LEU A 31 -2.07 -4.24 -11.31
N ASP A 32 -2.65 -3.37 -12.12
CA ASP A 32 -2.65 -3.51 -13.58
C ASP A 32 -1.68 -2.50 -14.20
N GLY A 33 -0.61 -2.99 -14.81
CA GLY A 33 0.44 -2.15 -15.42
C GLY A 33 -0.05 -1.45 -16.68
N LEU A 34 0.14 -0.12 -16.73
CA LEU A 34 -0.26 0.68 -17.89
C LEU A 34 0.84 0.82 -18.94
N LYS A 35 2.13 0.72 -18.57
CA LYS A 35 3.24 0.80 -19.54
C LYS A 35 3.61 -0.57 -20.08
N ASN A 36 3.64 -1.59 -19.22
CA ASN A 36 3.86 -2.97 -19.63
C ASN A 36 2.60 -3.81 -19.35
N GLN A 37 2.00 -4.34 -20.40
CA GLN A 37 0.81 -5.19 -20.30
C GLN A 37 1.10 -6.58 -19.72
N ASP A 38 2.37 -6.96 -19.55
CA ASP A 38 2.74 -8.20 -18.86
C ASP A 38 2.84 -7.99 -17.32
N ASN A 39 2.70 -6.75 -16.86
CA ASN A 39 2.82 -6.40 -15.44
C ASN A 39 1.46 -6.42 -14.76
N HIS A 40 0.99 -7.62 -14.45
CA HIS A 40 -0.19 -7.84 -13.64
C HIS A 40 0.21 -8.50 -12.32
N PHE A 41 -0.20 -7.90 -11.21
CA PHE A 41 0.09 -8.43 -9.87
C PHE A 41 -1.17 -8.38 -9.00
N TYR A 42 -1.19 -9.19 -7.95
CA TYR A 42 -2.05 -8.93 -6.81
C TYR A 42 -1.30 -9.05 -5.49
N ILE A 43 -1.69 -8.20 -4.55
CA ILE A 43 -1.23 -8.17 -3.17
C ILE A 43 -2.38 -8.70 -2.31
N ASP A 44 -2.10 -9.80 -1.61
CA ASP A 44 -3.02 -10.43 -0.67
C ASP A 44 -2.65 -10.03 0.77
N PHE A 45 -3.51 -9.22 1.40
CA PHE A 45 -3.32 -8.78 2.79
C PHE A 45 -3.94 -9.73 3.83
N GLY A 46 -4.67 -10.76 3.39
CA GLY A 46 -5.54 -11.52 4.28
C GLY A 46 -6.58 -10.61 4.95
N ASN A 47 -7.00 -11.01 6.14
CA ASN A 47 -7.91 -10.20 6.97
C ASN A 47 -7.18 -8.97 7.51
N ILE A 48 -7.74 -7.81 7.22
CA ILE A 48 -7.21 -6.51 7.65
C ILE A 48 -7.99 -5.95 8.84
N LEU A 49 -7.34 -5.06 9.58
CA LEU A 49 -7.94 -4.28 10.67
C LEU A 49 -8.56 -2.97 10.17
N PHE A 50 -7.96 -2.40 9.12
CA PHE A 50 -8.38 -1.12 8.56
C PHE A 50 -7.92 -1.03 7.10
N CYS A 51 -8.75 -0.42 6.26
CA CYS A 51 -8.32 0.10 4.97
C CYS A 51 -9.02 1.42 4.65
N LYS A 52 -8.33 2.32 3.98
CA LYS A 52 -8.88 3.59 3.52
C LYS A 52 -8.29 3.95 2.16
N ALA A 53 -9.16 4.21 1.19
CA ALA A 53 -8.75 4.82 -0.06
C ALA A 53 -8.31 6.27 0.19
N ILE A 54 -7.21 6.66 -0.43
CA ILE A 54 -6.61 7.98 -0.41
C ILE A 54 -6.81 8.53 -1.82
N ASP A 55 -7.48 9.67 -1.90
CA ASP A 55 -7.87 10.27 -3.19
C ASP A 55 -6.66 10.55 -4.09
N GLU A 56 -6.89 10.60 -5.41
CA GLU A 56 -5.91 11.00 -6.43
C GLU A 56 -5.51 12.45 -6.22
N SER A 57 -4.62 12.65 -5.28
CA SER A 57 -3.80 13.82 -5.23
C SER A 57 -2.48 13.34 -4.70
N TRP A 58 -1.41 13.86 -5.29
CA TRP A 58 -0.09 13.77 -4.69
C TRP A 58 -0.07 14.30 -3.23
N ASP A 59 -1.18 14.87 -2.73
CA ASP A 59 -1.61 14.88 -1.32
C ASP A 59 -1.87 13.46 -0.77
N LEU A 60 -0.81 12.67 -0.79
CA LEU A 60 -0.57 11.59 0.15
C LEU A 60 -0.65 12.22 1.54
N ASN A 61 -1.83 12.18 2.18
CA ASN A 61 -2.12 12.68 3.52
C ASN A 61 -1.34 13.98 3.87
N PRO A 62 -1.89 15.20 3.72
CA PRO A 62 -1.14 16.49 3.72
C PRO A 62 -0.35 16.85 5.00
N SER A 63 -0.23 15.92 5.96
CA SER A 63 0.65 16.00 7.13
C SER A 63 1.82 15.00 7.13
N GLU A 64 1.91 14.10 6.14
CA GLU A 64 2.82 12.94 6.16
C GLU A 64 3.80 12.88 4.97
N ILE A 65 3.63 13.72 3.93
CA ILE A 65 4.55 13.84 2.79
C ILE A 65 4.95 15.31 2.56
N LEU A 66 5.85 15.81 3.39
CA LEU A 66 6.57 17.07 3.16
C LEU A 66 8.07 16.84 3.36
N ASP A 67 8.62 15.80 2.72
CA ASP A 67 10.06 15.65 2.58
C ASP A 67 10.40 15.59 1.10
N ASN A 68 10.85 16.73 0.56
CA ASN A 68 11.18 16.97 -0.85
C ASN A 68 12.24 16.01 -1.43
N ASN A 69 12.81 15.12 -0.62
CA ASN A 69 13.84 14.16 -1.03
C ASN A 69 13.30 12.79 -1.49
N ASN A 70 11.99 12.54 -1.42
CA ASN A 70 11.41 11.21 -1.64
C ASN A 70 10.66 11.02 -2.97
N MET A 71 10.49 12.05 -3.80
CA MET A 71 9.73 11.96 -5.06
C MET A 71 10.31 10.92 -6.05
N GLU A 72 11.63 10.77 -6.14
CA GLU A 72 12.26 9.73 -6.99
C GLU A 72 12.06 8.30 -6.43
N SER A 73 11.76 8.15 -5.14
CA SER A 73 11.53 6.84 -4.50
C SER A 73 10.08 6.36 -4.62
N ILE A 74 9.09 7.24 -4.87
CA ILE A 74 7.68 6.84 -4.97
C ILE A 74 7.45 5.95 -6.19
N ALA A 75 8.19 6.15 -7.28
CA ALA A 75 8.18 5.25 -8.45
C ALA A 75 8.64 3.81 -8.11
N LYS A 76 9.38 3.62 -7.01
CA LYS A 76 9.72 2.31 -6.45
C LYS A 76 8.78 1.89 -5.31
N GLY A 77 7.92 2.78 -4.84
CA GLY A 77 7.12 2.65 -3.62
C GLY A 77 5.68 2.20 -3.88
N ILE A 78 5.45 1.27 -4.80
CA ILE A 78 4.10 0.72 -5.06
C ILE A 78 3.53 0.07 -3.81
N LEU A 79 4.35 -0.65 -3.04
CA LEU A 79 3.99 -1.18 -1.73
C LEU A 79 5.07 -0.79 -0.71
N VAL A 80 4.68 0.01 0.27
CA VAL A 80 5.58 0.48 1.33
C VAL A 80 5.02 0.17 2.72
N GLU A 81 5.91 -0.14 3.66
CA GLU A 81 5.57 -0.22 5.08
C GLU A 81 5.96 1.07 5.79
N LEU A 82 4.99 1.66 6.50
CA LEU A 82 5.11 2.88 7.27
C LEU A 82 5.46 2.54 8.72
N THR A 83 6.76 2.51 9.02
CA THR A 83 7.26 2.12 10.35
C THR A 83 7.01 3.19 11.42
N HIS A 84 6.80 4.45 11.02
CA HIS A 84 6.52 5.59 11.91
C HIS A 84 5.53 6.55 11.22
N SER A 85 4.28 6.60 11.70
CA SER A 85 3.19 7.43 11.17
C SER A 85 2.22 7.82 12.29
N GLN A 86 1.48 8.92 12.14
CA GLN A 86 0.56 9.38 13.19
C GLN A 86 -0.56 8.37 13.44
N LEU A 87 -1.05 7.72 12.38
CA LEU A 87 -2.07 6.69 12.49
C LEU A 87 -1.56 5.49 13.31
N ARG A 88 -0.34 5.02 13.03
CA ARG A 88 0.29 3.94 13.78
C ARG A 88 0.46 4.31 15.25
N ASP A 89 0.97 5.50 15.54
CA ASP A 89 1.23 5.95 16.91
C ASP A 89 -0.07 6.04 17.73
N LYS A 90 -1.17 6.51 17.11
CA LYS A 90 -2.50 6.53 17.74
C LYS A 90 -3.06 5.13 17.94
N LEU A 91 -2.93 4.24 16.96
CA LEU A 91 -3.40 2.86 17.07
C LEU A 91 -2.64 2.08 18.15
N GLN A 92 -1.34 2.29 18.31
CA GLN A 92 -0.53 1.64 19.35
C GLN A 92 -0.99 1.98 20.77
N GLN A 93 -1.66 3.11 20.99
CA GLN A 93 -2.19 3.50 22.30
C GLN A 93 -3.43 2.68 22.71
N VAL A 94 -4.13 2.08 21.73
CA VAL A 94 -5.43 1.40 21.96
C VAL A 94 -5.44 -0.05 21.48
N TYR A 95 -4.48 -0.44 20.64
CA TYR A 95 -4.35 -1.77 20.06
C TYR A 95 -3.03 -2.42 20.48
N PHE A 96 -3.11 -3.40 21.39
CA PHE A 96 -1.94 -3.99 22.06
C PHE A 96 -1.29 -5.16 21.32
N LYS A 97 -1.84 -5.57 20.17
CA LYS A 97 -1.25 -6.61 19.33
C LYS A 97 -0.29 -6.00 18.30
N THR A 98 0.62 -6.81 17.80
CA THR A 98 1.50 -6.41 16.69
C THR A 98 0.68 -6.17 15.43
N PHE A 99 0.98 -5.07 14.75
CA PHE A 99 0.40 -4.73 13.46
C PHE A 99 1.40 -3.97 12.61
N HIS A 100 1.10 -3.96 11.32
CA HIS A 100 1.85 -3.29 10.29
C HIS A 100 0.97 -2.24 9.62
N HIS A 101 1.59 -1.13 9.23
CA HIS A 101 0.94 -0.08 8.45
C HIS A 101 1.54 -0.10 7.06
N TYR A 102 0.72 -0.41 6.07
CA TYR A 102 1.11 -0.44 4.67
C TYR A 102 0.40 0.65 3.90
N GLN A 103 1.07 1.11 2.85
CA GLN A 103 0.46 1.94 1.85
C GLN A 103 0.73 1.33 0.48
N VAL A 104 -0.33 1.18 -0.32
CA VAL A 104 -0.24 0.78 -1.73
C VAL A 104 -0.56 1.97 -2.60
N ASN A 105 0.36 2.30 -3.51
CA ASN A 105 0.27 3.46 -4.36
C ASN A 105 0.03 3.03 -5.80
N GLY A 106 -1.04 3.52 -6.41
CA GLY A 106 -1.20 3.48 -7.85
C GLY A 106 -1.60 4.84 -8.39
N ILE A 107 -1.76 4.87 -9.72
CA ILE A 107 -2.01 6.13 -10.43
C ILE A 107 -3.42 6.67 -10.18
N ASN A 108 -4.37 5.78 -9.86
CA ASN A 108 -5.78 6.10 -9.78
C ASN A 108 -6.31 6.26 -8.34
N PHE A 109 -5.53 5.84 -7.34
CA PHE A 109 -5.70 6.16 -5.93
C PHE A 109 -4.55 5.51 -5.14
N GLY A 110 -4.36 5.95 -3.91
CA GLY A 110 -3.60 5.22 -2.90
C GLY A 110 -4.52 4.47 -1.93
N ILE A 111 -4.01 3.48 -1.21
CA ILE A 111 -4.75 2.81 -0.14
C ILE A 111 -3.86 2.55 1.07
N ASP A 112 -4.29 3.06 2.22
CA ASP A 112 -3.72 2.70 3.51
C ASP A 112 -4.34 1.39 3.98
N VAL A 113 -3.49 0.53 4.55
CA VAL A 113 -3.89 -0.78 5.07
C VAL A 113 -3.21 -1.02 6.42
N ILE A 114 -3.99 -1.38 7.43
CA ILE A 114 -3.47 -1.92 8.68
C ILE A 114 -3.77 -3.42 8.73
N SER A 115 -2.73 -4.23 8.91
CA SER A 115 -2.85 -5.69 9.04
C SER A 115 -1.95 -6.23 10.15
N GLU A 116 -2.35 -7.33 10.78
CA GLU A 116 -1.50 -8.05 11.73
C GLU A 116 -0.40 -8.86 11.02
N LYS A 117 -0.57 -9.14 9.73
CA LYS A 117 0.32 -9.99 8.94
C LYS A 117 0.92 -9.21 7.77
N SER A 118 2.10 -9.64 7.34
CA SER A 118 2.69 -9.14 6.10
C SER A 118 1.90 -9.64 4.88
N PRO A 119 1.73 -8.80 3.85
CA PRO A 119 1.04 -9.20 2.64
C PRO A 119 1.88 -10.18 1.80
N LEU A 120 1.18 -10.95 0.97
CA LEU A 120 1.78 -11.82 -0.05
C LEU A 120 1.61 -11.17 -1.42
N ILE A 121 2.66 -11.21 -2.23
CA ILE A 121 2.68 -10.63 -3.59
C ILE A 121 2.74 -11.76 -4.60
N PHE A 122 1.87 -11.71 -5.59
CA PHE A 122 1.78 -12.69 -6.67
C PHE A 122 1.78 -11.96 -8.01
N LYS A 123 2.58 -12.43 -8.97
CA LYS A 123 2.46 -12.05 -10.38
C LYS A 123 1.34 -12.90 -10.98
N LEU A 124 0.47 -12.26 -11.75
CA LEU A 124 -0.54 -12.94 -12.55
C LEU A 124 0.13 -13.30 -13.88
N GLU A 125 0.13 -14.58 -14.20
CA GLU A 125 0.48 -15.07 -15.54
C GLU A 125 -0.83 -15.21 -16.31
N ASP A 126 -0.83 -14.76 -17.58
CA ASP A 126 -1.96 -14.93 -18.49
C ASP A 126 -2.28 -16.41 -18.79
#